data_AF-A0A7I4XZV3-F1
#
_entry.id   AF-A0A7I4XZV3-F1
#
_cell.length_a   1.000
_cell.length_b   1.000
_cell.length_c   1.000
_cell.angle_alpha   90.00
_cell.angle_beta   90.00
_cell.angle_gamma   90.00
#
_symmetry.space_group_name_H-M   'P 1'
#
loop_
_entity.id
_entity.type
_entity.pdbx_description
1 polymer ?
#
loop_
_entity_poly.entity_id
_entity_poly.type
_entity_poly.pdbx_seq_one_letter_code
_entity_poly.pdbx_strand_id
1 'polypeptide(L)'
;MIFTATKERHVELLGEAFSRMKEAGLRLKAQKCHLMKTKVSFLGHIVDGEGVHMDPDKVSAIREYATPKNAKELRTFLGMASFYRKFCMGFSKHAGCLFSLTSSKVKWTWQKEH
;
A
#
# COMPACT_ATOMS: atom_id res chain seq x y z
N MET A 1 -6.95 -4.67 -13.42
CA MET A 1 -8.02 -4.70 -12.40
C MET A 1 -9.28 -4.18 -13.07
N ILE A 2 -10.41 -4.88 -12.95
CA ILE A 2 -11.67 -4.48 -13.59
C ILE A 2 -12.63 -4.17 -12.45
N PHE A 3 -13.28 -3.00 -12.51
CA PHE A 3 -14.30 -2.57 -11.56
C PHE A 3 -15.52 -2.11 -12.33
N THR A 4 -16.70 -2.48 -11.84
CA THR A 4 -17.98 -2.12 -12.44
C THR A 4 -19.02 -1.92 -11.35
N ALA A 5 -20.02 -1.09 -11.62
CA ALA A 5 -21.13 -0.87 -10.68
C ALA A 5 -22.08 -2.08 -10.61
N THR A 6 -22.25 -2.80 -11.72
CA THR A 6 -23.15 -3.95 -11.82
C THR A 6 -22.40 -5.25 -12.11
N LYS A 7 -23.02 -6.37 -11.72
CA LYS A 7 -22.46 -7.71 -11.90
C LYS A 7 -22.49 -8.11 -13.37
N GLU A 8 -23.56 -7.76 -14.07
CA GLU A 8 -23.81 -8.06 -15.48
C GLU A 8 -22.70 -7.44 -16.33
N ARG A 9 -22.45 -6.14 -16.13
CA ARG A 9 -21.36 -5.43 -16.81
C ARG A 9 -19.98 -5.99 -16.45
N HIS A 10 -19.81 -6.48 -15.23
CA HIS A 10 -18.56 -7.10 -14.81
C HIS A 10 -18.24 -8.35 -15.62
N VAL A 11 -19.24 -9.22 -15.81
CA VAL A 11 -19.10 -10.48 -16.54
C VAL A 11 -18.81 -10.22 -18.02
N GLU A 12 -19.49 -9.24 -18.63
CA GLU A 12 -19.21 -8.81 -20.00
C GLU A 12 -17.74 -8.37 -20.17
N LEU A 13 -17.28 -7.44 -19.32
CA LEU A 13 -15.91 -6.91 -19.40
C LEU A 13 -14.86 -7.97 -19.09
N LEU A 14 -15.13 -8.91 -18.19
CA LEU A 14 -14.26 -10.06 -17.95
C LEU A 14 -14.13 -10.92 -19.20
N GLY A 15 -15.25 -11.19 -19.89
CA GLY A 15 -15.25 -11.93 -21.16
C GLY A 15 -14.39 -11.25 -22.22
N GLU A 16 -14.61 -9.95 -22.44
CA GLU A 16 -13.80 -9.15 -23.39
C GLU A 16 -12.32 -9.16 -23.04
N ALA A 17 -11.98 -8.97 -21.76
CA ALA A 17 -10.60 -8.96 -21.29
C ALA A 17 -9.91 -10.31 -21.48
N PHE A 18 -10.60 -11.41 -21.18
CA PHE A 18 -10.06 -12.76 -21.38
C PHE A 18 -9.87 -13.10 -22.85
N SER A 19 -10.80 -12.71 -23.73
CA SER A 19 -10.66 -12.89 -25.18
C SER A 19 -9.43 -12.15 -25.70
N ARG A 20 -9.26 -10.86 -25.34
CA ARG A 20 -8.08 -10.08 -25.74
C ARG A 20 -6.76 -10.65 -25.21
N MET A 21 -6.75 -11.13 -23.96
CA MET A 21 -5.56 -11.78 -23.40
C MET A 21 -5.21 -13.05 -24.15
N LYS A 22 -6.22 -13.86 -24.52
CA LYS A 22 -6.03 -15.08 -25.30
C LYS A 22 -5.49 -14.78 -26.70
N GLU A 23 -6.04 -13.77 -27.38
CA GLU A 23 -5.58 -13.29 -28.69
C GLU A 23 -4.11 -12.80 -28.63
N ALA A 24 -3.74 -12.11 -27.56
CA ALA A 24 -2.37 -11.65 -27.32
C ALA A 24 -1.40 -12.78 -26.85
N GLY A 25 -1.87 -14.03 -26.73
CA GLY A 25 -1.06 -15.15 -26.25
C GLY A 25 -0.72 -15.11 -24.75
N LEU A 26 -1.38 -14.26 -23.97
CA LEU A 26 -1.19 -14.15 -22.53
C LEU A 26 -1.92 -15.27 -21.79
N ARG A 27 -1.25 -15.84 -20.78
CA ARG A 27 -1.84 -16.87 -19.91
C ARG A 27 -2.00 -16.34 -18.49
N LEU A 28 -3.18 -16.55 -17.93
CA LEU A 28 -3.48 -16.21 -16.54
C LEU A 28 -3.20 -17.42 -15.64
N LYS A 29 -2.58 -17.16 -14.49
CA LYS A 29 -2.47 -18.15 -13.42
C LYS A 29 -3.75 -18.09 -12.57
N ALA A 30 -4.63 -19.07 -12.73
CA ALA A 30 -5.94 -19.12 -12.04
C ALA A 30 -5.84 -18.88 -10.52
N GLN A 31 -4.82 -19.45 -9.87
CA GLN A 31 -4.56 -19.28 -8.43
C GLN A 31 -4.30 -17.81 -8.01
N LYS A 32 -3.89 -16.94 -8.93
CA LYS A 32 -3.67 -15.51 -8.67
C LYS A 32 -4.85 -14.65 -9.11
N CYS A 33 -5.85 -15.21 -9.79
CA CYS A 33 -7.02 -14.48 -10.25
C CYS A 33 -8.07 -14.41 -9.14
N HIS A 34 -8.45 -13.19 -8.77
CA HIS A 34 -9.46 -12.94 -7.75
C HIS A 34 -10.67 -12.33 -8.46
N LEU A 35 -11.65 -13.16 -8.83
CA LEU A 35 -12.80 -12.77 -9.65
C LEU A 35 -14.04 -12.56 -8.77
N MET A 36 -14.94 -11.66 -9.21
CA MET A 36 -16.24 -11.39 -8.57
C MET A 36 -16.14 -11.05 -7.08
N LYS A 37 -15.11 -10.30 -6.68
CA LYS A 37 -14.90 -9.87 -5.29
C LYS A 37 -15.35 -8.42 -5.11
N THR A 38 -16.05 -8.14 -4.02
CA THR A 38 -16.42 -6.78 -3.60
C THR A 38 -15.26 -6.04 -2.93
N LYS A 39 -14.26 -6.78 -2.45
CA LYS A 39 -13.06 -6.28 -1.78
C LYS A 39 -11.83 -7.05 -2.25
N VAL A 40 -10.78 -6.34 -2.64
CA VAL A 40 -9.57 -6.93 -3.24
C VAL A 40 -8.30 -6.23 -2.79
N SER A 41 -7.25 -7.00 -2.49
CA SER A 41 -5.91 -6.46 -2.25
C SER A 41 -5.22 -6.16 -3.58
N PHE A 42 -4.68 -4.95 -3.69
CA PHE A 42 -3.98 -4.47 -4.87
C PHE A 42 -2.93 -3.43 -4.50
N LEU A 43 -1.67 -3.69 -4.90
CA LEU A 43 -0.52 -2.79 -4.68
C LEU A 43 -0.41 -2.28 -3.22
N GLY A 44 -0.55 -3.17 -2.25
CA GLY A 44 -0.46 -2.84 -0.82
C GLY A 44 -1.64 -1.99 -0.31
N HIS A 45 -2.76 -1.99 -1.01
CA HIS A 45 -3.99 -1.35 -0.56
C HIS A 45 -5.12 -2.35 -0.68
N ILE A 46 -6.19 -2.11 0.08
CA ILE A 46 -7.44 -2.81 -0.14
C ILE A 46 -8.41 -1.87 -0.85
N VAL A 47 -9.02 -2.34 -1.93
CA VAL A 47 -10.01 -1.55 -2.69
C VAL A 47 -11.37 -2.24 -2.59
N ASP A 48 -12.39 -1.46 -2.28
CA ASP A 48 -13.79 -1.88 -2.24
C ASP A 48 -14.72 -0.75 -2.75
N GLY A 49 -16.03 -0.93 -2.56
CA GLY A 49 -17.05 0.02 -3.01
C GLY A 49 -17.01 1.38 -2.31
N GLU A 50 -16.36 1.50 -1.15
CA GLU A 50 -16.23 2.76 -0.42
C GLU A 50 -14.96 3.53 -0.80
N GLY A 51 -13.98 2.83 -1.39
CA GLY A 51 -12.78 3.45 -1.94
C GLY A 51 -11.53 2.63 -1.69
N VAL A 52 -10.43 3.33 -1.39
CA VAL A 52 -9.10 2.75 -1.21
C VAL A 52 -8.72 2.83 0.26
N HIS A 53 -8.35 1.70 0.84
CA HIS A 53 -8.00 1.53 2.25
C HIS A 53 -6.55 1.06 2.39
N MET A 54 -5.99 1.24 3.58
CA MET A 54 -4.70 0.66 3.93
C MET A 54 -4.81 -0.86 4.08
N ASP A 55 -3.78 -1.57 3.65
CA ASP A 55 -3.68 -3.02 3.87
C ASP A 55 -3.33 -3.30 5.35
N PRO A 56 -4.19 -3.99 6.11
CA PRO A 56 -3.96 -4.26 7.54
C PRO A 56 -2.62 -4.93 7.81
N ASP A 57 -2.18 -5.83 6.94
CA ASP A 57 -0.92 -6.56 7.11
C ASP A 57 0.27 -5.61 7.00
N LYS A 58 0.20 -4.66 6.06
CA LYS A 58 1.23 -3.63 5.89
C LYS A 58 1.21 -2.60 7.01
N VAL A 59 0.03 -2.26 7.51
CA VAL A 59 -0.10 -1.39 8.69
C VAL A 59 0.45 -2.07 9.94
N SER A 60 0.19 -3.36 10.15
CA SER A 60 0.75 -4.11 11.28
C SER A 60 2.27 -4.12 11.24
N ALA A 61 2.86 -4.39 10.06
CA ALA A 61 4.32 -4.36 9.88
C ALA A 61 4.95 -3.00 10.22
N ILE A 62 4.25 -1.89 9.98
CA ILE A 62 4.72 -0.54 10.37
C ILE A 62 4.54 -0.32 11.88
N ARG A 63 3.42 -0.77 12.47
CA ARG A 63 3.13 -0.63 13.91
C ARG A 63 4.08 -1.45 14.78
N GLU A 64 4.42 -2.64 14.32
CA GLU A 64 5.33 -3.58 15.01
C GLU A 64 6.80 -3.32 14.68
N TYR A 65 7.09 -2.30 13.87
CA TYR A 65 8.46 -1.95 13.53
C TYR A 65 9.22 -1.56 14.78
N ALA A 66 10.34 -2.25 15.04
CA ALA A 66 11.17 -1.99 16.21
C ALA A 66 11.70 -0.55 16.21
N THR A 67 11.90 0.02 17.39
CA THR A 67 12.49 1.36 17.53
C THR A 67 13.84 1.40 16.79
N PRO A 68 13.99 2.29 15.79
CA PRO A 68 15.20 2.32 14.97
C PRO A 68 16.40 2.70 15.83
N LYS A 69 17.53 2.02 15.60
CA LYS A 69 18.78 2.22 16.34
C LYS A 69 19.75 3.15 15.63
N ASN A 70 19.48 3.49 14.37
CA ASN A 70 20.32 4.34 13.54
C ASN A 70 19.50 5.05 12.45
N ALA A 71 20.11 6.05 11.82
CA ALA A 71 19.49 6.84 10.75
C ALA A 71 19.06 6.01 9.53
N LYS A 72 19.72 4.87 9.25
CA LYS A 72 19.36 4.00 8.12
C LYS A 72 18.06 3.26 8.38
N GLU A 73 17.89 2.71 9.57
CA GLU A 73 16.64 2.08 10.02
C GLU A 73 15.51 3.11 10.07
N LEU A 74 15.77 4.32 10.57
CA LEU A 74 14.77 5.38 10.58
C LEU A 74 14.32 5.78 9.16
N ARG A 75 15.24 5.89 8.20
CA ARG A 75 14.86 6.14 6.80
C ARG A 75 14.00 5.02 6.23
N THR A 76 14.29 3.77 6.59
CA THR A 76 13.47 2.62 6.19
C THR A 76 12.06 2.72 6.75
N PHE A 77 11.93 2.99 8.06
CA PHE A 77 10.64 3.22 8.72
C PHE A 77 9.87 4.36 8.07
N LEU A 78 10.50 5.53 7.90
CA LEU A 78 9.86 6.70 7.29
C LEU A 78 9.44 6.43 5.85
N GLY A 79 10.22 5.66 5.08
CA GLY A 79 9.86 5.22 3.75
C GLY A 79 8.56 4.42 3.76
N MET A 80 8.46 3.41 4.64
CA MET A 80 7.24 2.60 4.77
C MET A 80 6.04 3.42 5.26
N ALA A 81 6.23 4.28 6.27
CA ALA A 81 5.16 5.13 6.78
C ALA A 81 4.69 6.15 5.73
N SER A 82 5.62 6.69 4.93
CA SER A 82 5.29 7.66 3.87
C SER A 82 4.44 7.07 2.74
N PHE A 83 4.50 5.75 2.52
CA PHE A 83 3.65 5.06 1.55
C PHE A 83 2.16 5.25 1.86
N TYR A 84 1.80 5.32 3.15
CA TYR A 84 0.43 5.55 3.62
C TYR A 84 0.14 6.99 4.06
N ARG A 85 1.02 7.96 3.75
CA ARG A 85 0.87 9.36 4.20
C ARG A 85 -0.50 9.98 3.91
N LYS A 86 -1.17 9.56 2.82
CA LYS A 86 -2.51 10.04 2.43
C LYS A 86 -3.62 9.70 3.44
N PHE A 87 -3.39 8.69 4.28
CA PHE A 87 -4.30 8.25 5.34
C PHE A 87 -3.95 8.86 6.70
N CYS A 88 -2.81 9.54 6.81
CA CYS A 88 -2.32 10.12 8.06
C CYS A 88 -2.47 11.65 7.99
N MET A 89 -3.53 12.17 8.62
CA MET A 89 -3.73 13.61 8.75
C MET A 89 -2.53 14.23 9.48
N GLY A 90 -1.91 15.25 8.88
CA GLY A 90 -0.75 15.92 9.48
C GLY A 90 0.55 15.10 9.48
N PHE A 91 0.69 14.09 8.61
CA PHE A 91 1.89 13.24 8.55
C PHE A 91 3.21 14.03 8.61
N SER A 92 3.34 15.11 7.82
CA SER A 92 4.56 15.93 7.79
C SER A 92 4.89 16.59 9.13
N LYS A 93 3.87 16.95 9.93
CA LYS A 93 4.06 17.55 11.25
C LYS A 93 4.59 16.51 12.24
N HIS A 94 4.05 15.29 12.19
CA HIS A 94 4.48 14.19 13.06
C HIS A 94 5.85 13.62 12.66
N ALA A 95 6.09 13.45 11.36
CA ALA A 95 7.34 12.90 10.85
C ALA A 95 8.49 13.92 10.78
N GLY A 96 8.22 15.21 10.99
CA GLY A 96 9.20 16.29 10.82
C GLY A 96 10.43 16.16 11.72
N CYS A 97 10.24 15.87 13.00
CA CYS A 97 11.35 15.63 13.94
C CYS A 97 12.17 14.40 13.51
N LEU A 98 11.49 13.35 13.05
CA LEU A 98 12.11 12.11 12.59
C LEU A 98 12.92 12.32 11.30
N PHE A 99 12.42 13.11 10.34
CA PHE A 99 13.18 13.43 9.12
C PHE A 99 14.48 14.18 9.45
N SER A 100 14.46 15.09 10.43
CA SER A 100 15.66 15.81 10.88
C SER A 100 16.75 14.87 11.42
N LEU A 101 16.37 13.80 12.14
CA LEU A 101 17.30 12.78 12.63
C LEU A 101 17.95 11.95 11.51
N THR A 102 17.41 11.99 10.29
CA THR A 102 18.02 11.30 9.14
C THR A 102 19.09 12.13 8.42
N SER A 103 19.31 13.38 8.81
CA SER A 103 20.34 14.24 8.20
C SER A 103 21.75 13.84 8.64
N SER A 104 22.72 13.88 7.72
CA SER A 104 24.13 13.63 8.04
C SER A 104 24.76 14.71 8.94
N LYS A 105 24.11 15.88 9.05
CA LYS A 105 24.56 17.00 9.88
C LYS A 105 24.17 16.85 11.35
N VAL A 106 23.31 15.88 11.68
CA VAL A 106 22.77 15.69 13.03
C VAL A 106 23.34 14.43 13.64
N LYS A 107 23.87 14.52 14.86
CA LYS A 107 24.31 13.34 15.62
C LYS A 107 23.09 12.54 16.03
N TRP A 108 23.05 11.27 15.63
CA TRP A 108 21.96 10.35 15.97
C TRP A 108 21.77 10.26 17.49
N THR A 109 20.62 10.73 17.97
CA THR A 109 20.22 10.66 19.38
C THR A 109 18.73 10.42 19.43
N TRP A 110 18.31 9.22 19.83
CA TRP A 110 16.90 8.89 20.02
C TRP A 110 16.44 9.40 21.40
N GLN A 111 15.31 10.10 21.46
CA GLN A 111 14.79 10.73 22.68
C GLN A 111 13.29 10.46 22.78
N LYS A 112 12.67 10.74 23.93
CA LYS A 112 11.24 10.47 24.19
C LYS A 112 10.28 11.23 23.26
N GLU A 113 10.77 12.29 22.62
CA GLU A 113 10.04 13.13 21.65
C GLU A 113 10.01 12.52 20.23
N HIS A 114 10.76 11.43 20.01
CA HIS A 114 10.88 10.67 18.75
C HIS A 114 10.21 9.30 18.88
#